data_AF-A0A973KSB7-F1
#
_entry.id   AF-A0A973KSB7-F1
#
_cell.length_a   1.000
_cell.length_b   1.000
_cell.length_c   1.000
_cell.angle_alpha   90.00
_cell.angle_beta   90.00
_cell.angle_gamma   90.00
#
_symmetry.space_group_name_H-M   'P 1'
#
loop_
_entity.id
_entity.type
_entity.pdbx_description
1 polymer ?
#
loop_
_entity_poly.entity_id
_entity_poly.type
_entity_poly.pdbx_seq_one_letter_code
_entity_poly.pdbx_strand_id
1 'polypeptide(L)'
;MVGHAFMGAAHSHAWRTAGRFFDLPRPVELTAVCGRSAERVSRAAEQYGWQSYETDWRELVARPDIDVVDICTPGDSHAAIALAALAAGKHVLCEKPLANSVREAEEMAAAAAKAAADGVRSMVAFNYRRVPALALARQLVEQGRLGTIRQVRAQYLQDWLVDPDFPLAWRLRKDRAGSGALGDLGAHSIDVAQYLTGRRISSVGAVLETFVTERPLPASSSGLSGTAGSERGQV
;
A
#
# COMPACT_ATOMS: atom_id res chain seq x y z
N MET A 1 4.43 -5.74 -11.40
CA MET A 1 3.76 -4.76 -10.52
C MET A 1 2.41 -4.35 -11.11
N VAL A 2 1.36 -4.25 -10.30
CA VAL A 2 0.03 -3.77 -10.71
C VAL A 2 -0.21 -2.39 -10.09
N GLY A 3 -0.39 -1.34 -10.90
CA GLY A 3 -0.65 0.02 -10.42
C GLY A 3 0.57 0.95 -10.40
N HIS A 4 0.97 1.47 -11.58
CA HIS A 4 2.14 2.33 -11.69
C HIS A 4 1.94 3.81 -11.27
N ALA A 5 0.70 4.30 -11.24
CA ALA A 5 0.40 5.74 -11.18
C ALA A 5 0.56 6.37 -9.79
N PHE A 6 0.43 5.60 -8.72
CA PHE A 6 0.54 6.11 -7.35
C PHE A 6 1.93 5.85 -6.76
N MET A 7 2.23 4.59 -6.41
CA MET A 7 3.50 4.20 -5.78
C MET A 7 4.54 3.63 -6.76
N GLY A 8 4.25 3.63 -8.06
CA GLY A 8 5.07 2.95 -9.06
C GLY A 8 6.52 3.43 -9.10
N ALA A 9 6.78 4.73 -8.93
CA ALA A 9 8.14 5.26 -8.89
C ALA A 9 8.95 4.71 -7.70
N ALA A 10 8.37 4.71 -6.49
CA ALA A 10 9.02 4.26 -5.26
C ALA A 10 9.28 2.74 -5.28
N HIS A 11 8.28 1.95 -5.68
CA HIS A 11 8.42 0.50 -5.77
C HIS A 11 9.42 0.08 -6.84
N SER A 12 9.34 0.68 -8.03
CA SER A 12 10.31 0.39 -9.09
C SER A 12 11.74 0.81 -8.69
N HIS A 13 11.89 1.92 -7.96
CA HIS A 13 13.18 2.29 -7.38
C HIS A 13 13.71 1.20 -6.45
N ALA A 14 12.91 0.74 -5.49
CA ALA A 14 13.31 -0.30 -4.54
C ALA A 14 13.72 -1.61 -5.24
N TRP A 15 12.93 -2.09 -6.21
CA TRP A 15 13.24 -3.31 -6.96
C TRP A 15 14.55 -3.18 -7.76
N ARG A 16 14.80 -2.02 -8.39
CA ARG A 16 16.04 -1.80 -9.16
C ARG A 16 17.29 -1.67 -8.29
N THR A 17 17.15 -1.17 -7.07
CA THR A 17 18.31 -0.79 -6.25
C THR A 17 18.63 -1.81 -5.17
N ALA A 18 17.69 -2.61 -4.68
CA ALA A 18 17.93 -3.54 -3.57
C ALA A 18 19.18 -4.42 -3.77
N GLY A 19 19.32 -5.06 -4.94
CA GLY A 19 20.48 -5.90 -5.28
C GLY A 19 21.80 -5.15 -5.51
N ARG A 20 21.77 -3.80 -5.52
CA ARG A 20 22.99 -2.97 -5.57
C ARG A 20 23.51 -2.63 -4.17
N PHE A 21 22.63 -2.62 -3.17
CA PHE A 21 22.96 -2.31 -1.78
C PHE A 21 23.16 -3.56 -0.93
N PHE A 22 22.50 -4.67 -1.29
CA PHE A 22 22.51 -5.91 -0.54
C PHE A 22 22.84 -7.09 -1.45
N ASP A 23 23.61 -8.04 -0.93
CA ASP A 23 23.79 -9.34 -1.55
C ASP A 23 22.51 -10.16 -1.38
N LEU A 24 21.67 -10.17 -2.42
CA LEU A 24 20.37 -10.83 -2.39
C LEU A 24 20.52 -12.30 -2.79
N PRO A 25 19.77 -13.23 -2.15
CA PRO A 25 19.82 -14.65 -2.49
C PRO A 25 19.26 -14.98 -3.88
N ARG A 26 18.58 -14.01 -4.53
CA ARG A 26 18.01 -14.11 -5.87
C ARG A 26 18.18 -12.76 -6.59
N PRO A 27 18.47 -12.74 -7.90
CA PRO A 27 18.41 -11.51 -8.68
C PRO A 27 16.96 -11.01 -8.76
N VAL A 28 16.81 -9.69 -8.90
CA VAL A 28 15.50 -9.05 -9.09
C VAL A 28 15.37 -8.63 -10.55
N GLU A 29 14.27 -9.02 -11.18
CA GLU A 29 13.94 -8.66 -12.56
C GLU A 29 12.62 -7.87 -12.60
N LEU A 30 12.64 -6.71 -13.27
CA LEU A 30 11.44 -5.90 -13.48
C LEU A 30 10.71 -6.36 -14.75
N THR A 31 10.07 -7.53 -14.67
CA THR A 31 9.49 -8.23 -15.84
C THR A 31 8.30 -7.50 -16.48
N ALA A 32 7.29 -7.14 -15.69
CA ALA A 32 6.07 -6.52 -16.21
C ALA A 32 5.41 -5.52 -15.25
N VAL A 33 4.88 -4.42 -15.80
CA VAL A 33 4.03 -3.46 -15.08
C VAL A 33 2.63 -3.36 -15.70
N CYS A 34 1.59 -3.25 -14.89
CA CYS A 34 0.22 -3.17 -15.36
C CYS A 34 -0.44 -1.81 -15.07
N GLY A 35 -1.19 -1.31 -16.05
CA GLY A 35 -2.03 -0.13 -15.97
C GLY A 35 -3.07 -0.10 -17.08
N ARG A 36 -4.30 0.35 -16.76
CA ARG A 36 -5.46 0.29 -17.66
C ARG A 36 -5.35 1.10 -18.97
N SER A 37 -4.37 2.00 -19.09
CA SER A 37 -4.17 2.84 -20.27
C SER A 37 -2.84 2.46 -20.88
N ALA A 38 -2.88 1.85 -22.08
CA ALA A 38 -1.71 1.38 -22.81
C ALA A 38 -0.64 2.48 -22.92
N GLU A 39 -1.06 3.69 -23.30
CA GLU A 39 -0.16 4.86 -23.40
C GLU A 39 0.52 5.21 -22.07
N ARG A 40 -0.21 5.25 -20.96
CA ARG A 40 0.38 5.63 -19.67
C ARG A 40 1.27 4.53 -19.09
N VAL A 41 0.87 3.27 -19.26
CA VAL A 41 1.64 2.14 -18.73
C VAL A 41 2.90 1.89 -19.56
N SER A 42 2.87 2.09 -20.89
CA SER A 42 4.06 1.97 -21.73
C SER A 42 5.11 3.02 -21.36
N ARG A 43 4.71 4.28 -21.20
CA ARG A 43 5.58 5.36 -20.70
C ARG A 43 6.15 5.04 -19.31
N ALA A 44 5.32 4.50 -18.41
CA ALA A 44 5.78 4.12 -17.07
C ALA A 44 6.75 2.93 -17.11
N ALA A 45 6.55 1.96 -18.02
CA ALA A 45 7.46 0.85 -18.22
C ALA A 45 8.84 1.34 -18.67
N GLU A 46 8.88 2.22 -19.67
CA GLU A 46 10.12 2.86 -20.14
C GLU A 46 10.79 3.67 -19.02
N GLN A 47 10.03 4.58 -18.39
CA GLN A 47 10.56 5.48 -17.36
C GLN A 47 11.10 4.73 -16.13
N TYR A 48 10.43 3.65 -15.73
CA TYR A 48 10.78 2.90 -14.53
C TYR A 48 11.61 1.63 -14.81
N GLY A 49 11.91 1.33 -16.07
CA GLY A 49 12.76 0.21 -16.46
C GLY A 49 12.10 -1.17 -16.33
N TRP A 50 10.82 -1.28 -16.66
CA TRP A 50 10.12 -2.56 -16.79
C TRP A 50 10.26 -3.10 -18.22
N GLN A 51 10.50 -4.41 -18.37
CA GLN A 51 10.74 -5.04 -19.67
C GLN A 51 9.49 -5.07 -20.56
N SER A 52 8.30 -5.17 -19.96
CA SER A 52 7.02 -5.23 -20.66
C SER A 52 5.91 -4.58 -19.83
N TYR A 53 4.72 -4.45 -20.44
CA TYR A 53 3.54 -3.97 -19.75
C TYR A 53 2.29 -4.75 -20.16
N GLU A 54 1.30 -4.76 -19.27
CA GLU A 54 -0.03 -5.31 -19.53
C GLU A 54 -1.11 -4.26 -19.24
N THR A 55 -2.28 -4.38 -19.89
CA THR A 55 -3.42 -3.50 -19.63
C THR A 55 -4.50 -4.13 -18.76
N ASP A 56 -4.52 -5.47 -18.66
CA ASP A 56 -5.28 -6.22 -17.66
C ASP A 56 -4.33 -6.87 -16.64
N TRP A 57 -4.62 -6.68 -15.35
CA TRP A 57 -3.83 -7.29 -14.29
C TRP A 57 -3.98 -8.82 -14.27
N ARG A 58 -5.10 -9.36 -14.79
CA ARG A 58 -5.33 -10.80 -14.87
C ARG A 58 -4.34 -11.47 -15.82
N GLU A 59 -4.03 -10.82 -16.94
CA GLU A 59 -3.00 -11.27 -17.88
C GLU A 59 -1.64 -11.30 -17.20
N LEU A 60 -1.28 -10.22 -16.48
CA LEU A 60 -0.05 -10.16 -15.69
C LEU A 60 0.03 -11.28 -14.63
N VAL A 61 -1.08 -11.57 -13.94
CA VAL A 61 -1.15 -12.64 -12.93
C VAL A 61 -1.12 -14.03 -13.56
N ALA A 62 -1.59 -14.21 -14.80
CA ALA A 62 -1.58 -15.50 -15.48
C ALA A 62 -0.19 -15.87 -16.05
N ARG A 63 0.71 -14.88 -16.18
CA ARG A 63 2.02 -15.07 -16.77
C ARG A 63 2.91 -16.06 -15.99
N PRO A 64 3.54 -17.05 -16.67
CA PRO A 64 4.39 -18.04 -16.01
C PRO A 64 5.77 -17.48 -15.62
N ASP A 65 6.20 -16.36 -16.21
CA ASP A 65 7.47 -15.68 -15.95
C ASP A 65 7.41 -14.65 -14.80
N ILE A 66 6.33 -14.67 -14.00
CA ILE A 66 6.14 -13.77 -12.85
C ILE A 66 6.15 -14.56 -11.54
N ASP A 67 7.16 -14.34 -10.71
CA ASP A 67 7.28 -14.95 -9.38
C ASP A 67 6.58 -14.13 -8.27
N VAL A 68 6.63 -12.79 -8.39
CA VAL A 68 6.16 -11.84 -7.37
C VAL A 68 5.19 -10.83 -7.99
N VAL A 69 4.01 -10.70 -7.38
CA VAL A 69 3.02 -9.67 -7.71
C VAL A 69 3.07 -8.57 -6.64
N ASP A 70 3.60 -7.41 -7.04
CA ASP A 70 3.59 -6.18 -6.26
C ASP A 70 2.35 -5.35 -6.60
N ILE A 71 1.45 -5.17 -5.63
CA ILE A 71 0.12 -4.55 -5.76
C ILE A 71 0.17 -3.15 -5.16
N CYS A 72 0.16 -2.14 -6.04
CA CYS A 72 0.30 -0.72 -5.72
C CYS A 72 -0.97 0.08 -6.09
N THR A 73 -2.10 -0.61 -6.25
CA THR A 73 -3.39 -0.02 -6.58
C THR A 73 -4.08 0.58 -5.36
N PRO A 74 -5.23 1.27 -5.52
CA PRO A 74 -6.08 1.61 -4.39
C PRO A 74 -6.70 0.36 -3.71
N GLY A 75 -7.08 0.53 -2.44
CA GLY A 75 -7.54 -0.56 -1.56
C GLY A 75 -8.75 -1.34 -2.04
N ASP A 76 -9.59 -0.76 -2.91
CA ASP A 76 -10.78 -1.40 -3.50
C ASP A 76 -10.44 -2.59 -4.43
N SER A 77 -9.17 -2.72 -4.83
CA SER A 77 -8.72 -3.78 -5.76
C SER A 77 -7.73 -4.77 -5.15
N HIS A 78 -7.25 -4.53 -3.93
CA HIS A 78 -6.23 -5.37 -3.28
C HIS A 78 -6.67 -6.83 -3.18
N ALA A 79 -7.89 -7.06 -2.65
CA ALA A 79 -8.39 -8.41 -2.41
C ALA A 79 -8.48 -9.24 -3.71
N ALA A 80 -9.10 -8.68 -4.75
CA ALA A 80 -9.25 -9.39 -6.02
C ALA A 80 -7.90 -9.79 -6.64
N ILE A 81 -6.93 -8.87 -6.64
CA ILE A 81 -5.60 -9.11 -7.23
C ILE A 81 -4.80 -10.10 -6.37
N ALA A 82 -4.77 -9.90 -5.05
CA ALA A 82 -4.01 -10.74 -4.13
C ALA A 82 -4.53 -12.18 -4.10
N LEU A 83 -5.85 -12.38 -4.03
CA LEU A 83 -6.46 -13.70 -4.04
C LEU A 83 -6.12 -14.47 -5.32
N ALA A 84 -6.19 -13.81 -6.48
CA ALA A 84 -5.82 -14.40 -7.76
C ALA A 84 -4.32 -14.73 -7.84
N ALA A 85 -3.45 -13.82 -7.41
CA ALA A 85 -2.00 -14.03 -7.41
C ALA A 85 -1.58 -15.18 -6.49
N LEU A 86 -2.14 -15.25 -5.28
CA LEU A 86 -1.88 -16.33 -4.32
C LEU A 86 -2.40 -17.67 -4.86
N ALA A 87 -3.59 -17.70 -5.46
CA ALA A 87 -4.13 -18.90 -6.09
C ALA A 87 -3.29 -19.38 -7.28
N ALA A 88 -2.63 -18.46 -7.99
CA ALA A 88 -1.67 -18.76 -9.06
C ALA A 88 -0.26 -19.13 -8.55
N GLY A 89 -0.07 -19.28 -7.23
CA GLY A 89 1.20 -19.67 -6.63
C GLY A 89 2.24 -18.54 -6.57
N LYS A 90 1.85 -17.28 -6.76
CA LYS A 90 2.77 -16.13 -6.82
C LYS A 90 2.94 -15.48 -5.46
N HIS A 91 4.16 -15.07 -5.15
CA HIS A 91 4.43 -14.25 -3.97
C HIS A 91 3.72 -12.90 -4.09
N VAL A 92 3.27 -12.32 -2.97
CA VAL A 92 2.50 -11.06 -2.98
C VAL A 92 3.11 -10.02 -2.06
N LEU A 93 3.41 -8.84 -2.61
CA LEU A 93 3.59 -7.61 -1.83
C LEU A 93 2.37 -6.73 -2.08
N CYS A 94 1.62 -6.39 -1.04
CA CYS A 94 0.40 -5.61 -1.16
C CYS A 94 0.53 -4.28 -0.41
N GLU A 95 0.14 -3.18 -1.05
CA GLU A 95 0.03 -1.90 -0.38
C GLU A 95 -0.95 -1.94 0.80
N LYS A 96 -0.80 -0.96 1.70
CA LYS A 96 -1.70 -0.77 2.83
C LYS A 96 -2.87 0.18 2.47
N PRO A 97 -3.95 0.22 3.27
CA PRO A 97 -4.37 -0.84 4.19
C PRO A 97 -4.60 -2.15 3.42
N LEU A 98 -4.57 -3.29 4.12
CA LEU A 98 -4.65 -4.60 3.46
C LEU A 98 -5.88 -4.71 2.54
N ALA A 99 -7.03 -4.21 2.98
CA ALA A 99 -8.25 -4.07 2.21
C ALA A 99 -9.11 -2.92 2.76
N ASN A 100 -10.24 -2.63 2.11
CA ASN A 100 -11.21 -1.63 2.56
C ASN A 100 -12.17 -2.14 3.63
N SER A 101 -12.27 -3.47 3.80
CA SER A 101 -13.13 -4.09 4.81
C SER A 101 -12.42 -5.23 5.56
N VAL A 102 -12.91 -5.51 6.79
CA VAL A 102 -12.40 -6.62 7.60
C VAL A 102 -12.63 -7.96 6.89
N ARG A 103 -13.82 -8.17 6.31
CA ARG A 103 -14.16 -9.38 5.58
C ARG A 103 -13.16 -9.67 4.44
N GLU A 104 -12.86 -8.67 3.61
CA GLU A 104 -11.87 -8.83 2.53
C GLU A 104 -10.47 -9.11 3.09
N ALA A 105 -10.08 -8.43 4.18
CA ALA A 105 -8.80 -8.66 4.83
C ALA A 105 -8.69 -10.09 5.42
N GLU A 106 -9.78 -10.64 5.97
CA GLU A 106 -9.86 -12.02 6.48
C GLU A 106 -9.75 -13.03 5.33
N GLU A 107 -10.44 -12.80 4.22
CA GLU A 107 -10.32 -13.62 3.00
C GLU A 107 -8.89 -13.64 2.47
N MET A 108 -8.25 -12.47 2.37
CA MET A 108 -6.85 -12.35 1.95
C MET A 108 -5.91 -13.07 2.92
N ALA A 109 -6.12 -12.94 4.23
CA ALA A 109 -5.31 -13.61 5.25
C ALA A 109 -5.45 -15.14 5.19
N ALA A 110 -6.67 -15.65 4.98
CA ALA A 110 -6.92 -17.08 4.82
C ALA A 110 -6.26 -17.65 3.56
N ALA A 111 -6.35 -16.94 2.42
CA ALA A 111 -5.68 -17.34 1.19
C ALA A 111 -4.16 -17.32 1.32
N ALA A 112 -3.61 -16.29 1.99
CA ALA A 112 -2.19 -16.20 2.27
C ALA A 112 -1.69 -17.36 3.15
N ALA A 113 -2.46 -17.71 4.20
CA ALA A 113 -2.13 -18.84 5.07
C ALA A 113 -2.14 -20.18 4.32
N LYS A 114 -3.11 -20.37 3.42
CA LYS A 114 -3.17 -21.55 2.55
C LYS A 114 -1.95 -21.62 1.61
N ALA A 115 -1.67 -20.55 0.87
CA ALA A 115 -0.58 -20.50 -0.10
C ALA A 115 0.81 -20.64 0.58
N ALA A 116 0.93 -20.21 1.85
CA ALA A 116 2.16 -20.37 2.62
C ALA A 116 2.56 -21.84 2.87
N ALA A 117 1.58 -22.77 2.89
CA ALA A 117 1.85 -24.20 2.96
C ALA A 117 2.58 -24.72 1.71
N ASP A 118 2.36 -24.09 0.56
CA ASP A 118 3.01 -24.39 -0.72
C ASP A 118 4.28 -23.54 -0.96
N GLY A 119 4.77 -22.87 0.08
CA GLY A 119 5.99 -22.05 0.01
C GLY A 119 5.77 -20.61 -0.48
N VAL A 120 4.54 -20.21 -0.79
CA VAL A 120 4.23 -18.85 -1.26
C VAL A 120 4.27 -17.85 -0.10
N ARG A 121 4.97 -16.73 -0.26
CA ARG A 121 5.06 -15.66 0.74
C ARG A 121 4.19 -14.47 0.39
N SER A 122 3.68 -13.81 1.42
CA SER A 122 2.92 -12.57 1.29
C SER A 122 3.34 -11.55 2.34
N MET A 123 3.27 -10.27 1.99
CA MET A 123 3.59 -9.15 2.87
C MET A 123 2.70 -7.95 2.58
N VAL A 124 2.27 -7.24 3.62
CA VAL A 124 1.67 -5.91 3.53
C VAL A 124 2.73 -4.82 3.68
N ALA A 125 2.66 -3.77 2.87
CA ALA A 125 3.69 -2.73 2.74
C ALA A 125 3.65 -1.67 3.86
N PHE A 126 3.68 -2.09 5.12
CA PHE A 126 4.00 -1.20 6.25
C PHE A 126 5.51 -0.89 6.27
N ASN A 127 5.94 -0.10 5.29
CA ASN A 127 7.34 0.22 5.00
C ASN A 127 8.04 0.98 6.14
N TYR A 128 7.33 1.78 6.95
CA TYR A 128 7.95 2.48 8.08
C TYR A 128 8.60 1.54 9.11
N ARG A 129 8.16 0.28 9.23
CA ARG A 129 8.86 -0.73 10.04
C ARG A 129 10.34 -0.91 9.65
N ARG A 130 10.71 -0.55 8.41
CA ARG A 130 12.06 -0.69 7.85
C ARG A 130 12.87 0.61 7.93
N VAL A 131 12.33 1.68 8.53
CA VAL A 131 13.15 2.85 8.89
C VAL A 131 14.17 2.40 9.93
N PRO A 132 15.49 2.62 9.73
CA PRO A 132 16.52 2.11 10.64
C PRO A 132 16.33 2.50 12.10
N ALA A 133 15.86 3.74 12.35
CA ALA A 133 15.56 4.20 13.71
C ALA A 133 14.41 3.42 14.38
N LEU A 134 13.37 3.03 13.61
CA LEU A 134 12.26 2.22 14.13
C LEU A 134 12.68 0.76 14.33
N ALA A 135 13.50 0.21 13.45
CA ALA A 135 14.08 -1.12 13.63
C ALA A 135 15.00 -1.18 14.87
N LEU A 136 15.83 -0.16 15.09
CA LEU A 136 16.65 -0.05 16.30
C LEU A 136 15.77 0.10 17.55
N ALA A 137 14.75 0.96 17.51
CA ALA A 137 13.83 1.10 18.64
C ALA A 137 13.15 -0.23 19.00
N ARG A 138 12.76 -1.03 18.00
CA ARG A 138 12.26 -2.40 18.23
C ARG A 138 13.28 -3.28 18.95
N GLN A 139 14.53 -3.30 18.47
CA GLN A 139 15.61 -4.09 19.11
C GLN A 139 15.83 -3.69 20.57
N LEU A 140 15.81 -2.39 20.87
CA LEU A 140 15.96 -1.91 22.26
C LEU A 140 14.82 -2.39 23.17
N VAL A 141 13.59 -2.44 22.64
CA VAL A 141 12.45 -3.01 23.36
C VAL A 141 12.60 -4.51 23.58
N GLU A 142 12.99 -5.27 22.55
CA GLU A 142 13.21 -6.72 22.64
C GLU A 142 14.33 -7.09 23.61
N GLN A 143 15.38 -6.27 23.68
CA GLN A 143 16.47 -6.39 24.65
C GLN A 143 16.08 -6.02 26.09
N GLY A 144 14.83 -5.59 26.31
CA GLY A 144 14.35 -5.19 27.64
C GLY A 144 14.91 -3.86 28.14
N ARG A 145 15.60 -3.07 27.30
CA ARG A 145 16.27 -1.82 27.72
C ARG A 145 15.31 -0.73 28.20
N LEU A 146 14.04 -0.81 27.82
CA LEU A 146 12.99 0.12 28.24
C LEU A 146 12.14 -0.42 29.41
N GLY A 147 12.44 -1.63 29.90
CA GLY A 147 11.59 -2.33 30.85
C GLY A 147 10.19 -2.56 30.29
N THR A 148 9.17 -2.55 31.15
CA THR A 148 7.78 -2.70 30.69
C THR A 148 7.22 -1.36 30.17
N ILE A 149 6.64 -1.40 28.97
CA ILE A 149 6.06 -0.22 28.33
C ILE A 149 4.69 0.05 28.96
N ARG A 150 4.49 1.26 29.52
CA ARG A 150 3.23 1.67 30.16
C ARG A 150 2.36 2.52 29.24
N GLN A 151 2.97 3.34 28.38
CA GLN A 151 2.27 4.28 27.51
C GLN A 151 2.93 4.33 26.14
N VAL A 152 2.11 4.48 25.11
CA VAL A 152 2.53 4.74 23.73
C VAL A 152 1.75 5.94 23.22
N ARG A 153 2.45 6.88 22.56
CA ARG A 153 1.84 8.00 21.85
C ARG A 153 2.36 8.01 20.42
N ALA A 154 1.46 7.93 19.46
CA ALA A 154 1.78 7.96 18.03
C ALA A 154 0.91 9.01 17.35
N GLN A 155 1.53 9.83 16.50
CA GLN A 155 0.85 10.87 15.73
C GLN A 155 1.39 10.81 14.30
N TYR A 156 0.49 10.86 13.33
CA TYR A 156 0.83 11.09 11.93
C TYR A 156 0.08 12.33 11.49
N LEU A 157 0.81 13.44 11.37
CA LEU A 157 0.26 14.76 11.05
C LEU A 157 0.67 15.13 9.63
N GLN A 158 -0.31 15.51 8.81
CA GLN A 158 -0.12 16.00 7.45
C GLN A 158 -1.08 17.18 7.19
N ASP A 159 -0.73 18.02 6.22
CA ASP A 159 -1.44 19.26 5.89
C ASP A 159 -1.87 19.37 4.41
N TRP A 160 -1.59 18.36 3.59
CA TRP A 160 -1.80 18.44 2.12
C TRP A 160 -3.27 18.63 1.69
N LEU A 161 -4.24 18.48 2.60
CA LEU A 161 -5.67 18.70 2.40
C LEU A 161 -6.24 19.88 3.19
N VAL A 162 -5.40 20.71 3.82
CA VAL A 162 -5.87 21.87 4.60
C VAL A 162 -6.59 22.86 3.71
N ASP A 163 -6.17 23.01 2.45
CA ASP A 163 -6.85 23.83 1.46
C ASP A 163 -8.23 23.21 1.07
N PRO A 164 -9.36 23.89 1.32
CA PRO A 164 -10.69 23.39 0.95
C PRO A 164 -10.93 23.35 -0.56
N ASP A 165 -10.12 24.00 -1.38
CA ASP A 165 -10.23 24.01 -2.84
C ASP A 165 -9.35 22.93 -3.50
N PHE A 166 -8.62 22.14 -2.71
CA PHE A 166 -8.00 20.93 -3.22
C PHE A 166 -9.09 19.95 -3.74
N PRO A 167 -8.95 19.41 -4.97
CA PRO A 167 -10.00 18.60 -5.59
C PRO A 167 -10.32 17.30 -4.83
N LEU A 168 -11.55 16.80 -5.01
CA LEU A 168 -12.04 15.55 -4.43
C LEU A 168 -11.33 14.33 -5.03
N ALA A 169 -10.16 14.00 -4.47
CA ALA A 169 -9.35 12.85 -4.86
C ALA A 169 -9.99 11.52 -4.39
N TRP A 170 -9.54 10.40 -4.97
CA TRP A 170 -10.07 9.06 -4.63
C TRP A 170 -9.93 8.71 -3.13
N ARG A 171 -8.90 9.21 -2.45
CA ARG A 171 -8.66 9.01 -1.00
C ARG A 171 -9.75 9.61 -0.12
N LEU A 172 -10.50 10.56 -0.67
CA LEU A 172 -11.59 11.23 0.00
C LEU A 172 -12.93 10.52 -0.25
N ARG A 173 -12.96 9.47 -1.07
CA ARG A 173 -14.21 8.77 -1.38
C ARG A 173 -14.25 7.41 -0.68
N LYS A 174 -15.25 7.24 0.21
CA LYS A 174 -15.40 6.04 1.05
C LYS A 174 -15.49 4.74 0.24
N ASP A 175 -16.16 4.76 -0.91
CA ASP A 175 -16.31 3.60 -1.81
C ASP A 175 -14.98 3.14 -2.42
N ARG A 176 -13.98 4.03 -2.53
CA ARG A 176 -12.66 3.73 -3.09
C ARG A 176 -11.61 3.45 -2.03
N ALA A 177 -11.57 4.27 -0.98
CA ALA A 177 -10.52 4.21 0.04
C ALA A 177 -10.92 3.42 1.31
N GLY A 178 -12.21 3.09 1.47
CA GLY A 178 -12.78 2.51 2.69
C GLY A 178 -12.90 3.52 3.84
N SER A 179 -11.85 4.32 4.07
CA SER A 179 -11.80 5.41 5.05
C SER A 179 -10.79 6.49 4.63
N GLY A 180 -10.77 7.63 5.32
CA GLY A 180 -9.80 8.71 5.10
C GLY A 180 -8.51 8.54 5.91
N ALA A 181 -8.17 9.56 6.70
CA ALA A 181 -6.92 9.60 7.49
C ALA A 181 -6.71 8.38 8.40
N LEU A 182 -7.79 7.74 8.88
CA LEU A 182 -7.71 6.53 9.70
C LEU A 182 -7.04 5.36 8.95
N GLY A 183 -7.52 5.02 7.75
CA GLY A 183 -6.97 3.92 6.95
C GLY A 183 -5.67 4.29 6.27
N ASP A 184 -5.50 5.55 5.87
CA ASP A 184 -4.28 6.00 5.20
C ASP A 184 -3.13 6.20 6.20
N LEU A 185 -3.28 7.09 7.18
CA LEU A 185 -2.20 7.48 8.10
C LEU A 185 -2.26 6.70 9.42
N GLY A 186 -3.46 6.55 9.98
CA GLY A 186 -3.70 5.87 11.24
C GLY A 186 -3.25 4.41 11.21
N ALA A 187 -3.42 3.72 10.08
CA ALA A 187 -2.94 2.35 9.89
C ALA A 187 -1.42 2.22 10.15
N HIS A 188 -0.61 3.17 9.68
CA HIS A 188 0.83 3.18 9.98
C HIS A 188 1.13 3.41 11.45
N SER A 189 0.42 4.34 12.10
CA SER A 189 0.62 4.60 13.54
C SER A 189 0.25 3.40 14.41
N ILE A 190 -0.86 2.73 14.08
CA ILE A 190 -1.30 1.49 14.73
C ILE A 190 -0.27 0.37 14.51
N ASP A 191 0.18 0.22 13.26
CA ASP A 191 1.17 -0.79 12.88
C ASP A 191 2.50 -0.61 13.62
N VAL A 192 3.04 0.60 13.65
CA VAL A 192 4.31 0.93 14.31
C VAL A 192 4.19 0.77 15.83
N ALA A 193 3.08 1.21 16.44
CA ALA A 193 2.86 1.03 17.87
C ALA A 193 2.88 -0.45 18.28
N GLN A 194 2.19 -1.31 17.53
CA GLN A 194 2.17 -2.75 17.80
C GLN A 194 3.53 -3.41 17.46
N TYR A 195 4.18 -2.99 16.37
CA TYR A 195 5.50 -3.46 15.99
C TYR A 195 6.53 -3.18 17.09
N LEU A 196 6.68 -1.92 17.51
CA LEU A 196 7.66 -1.52 18.53
C LEU A 196 7.42 -2.26 19.84
N THR A 197 6.18 -2.28 20.33
CA THR A 197 5.85 -2.87 21.63
C THR A 197 5.80 -4.41 21.62
N GLY A 198 5.58 -5.02 20.46
CA GLY A 198 5.28 -6.46 20.36
C GLY A 198 3.93 -6.85 20.95
N ARG A 199 3.07 -5.86 21.22
CA ARG A 199 1.75 -6.05 21.82
C ARG A 199 0.66 -5.77 20.80
N ARG A 200 -0.52 -6.34 21.04
CA ARG A 200 -1.72 -6.07 20.26
C ARG A 200 -2.62 -5.09 21.00
N ILE A 201 -3.25 -4.18 20.26
CA ILE A 201 -4.30 -3.32 20.80
C ILE A 201 -5.51 -4.20 21.14
N SER A 202 -6.04 -4.09 22.35
CA SER A 202 -7.16 -4.90 22.84
C SER A 202 -8.52 -4.19 22.76
N SER A 203 -8.52 -2.86 22.85
CA SER A 203 -9.73 -2.02 22.79
C SER A 203 -9.38 -0.61 22.34
N VAL A 204 -10.36 0.11 21.81
CA VAL A 204 -10.20 1.49 21.32
C VAL A 204 -11.38 2.36 21.75
N GLY A 205 -11.09 3.61 22.09
CA GLY A 205 -12.05 4.71 22.09
C GLY A 205 -11.62 5.69 21.02
N ALA A 206 -12.52 6.12 20.15
CA ALA A 206 -12.18 6.90 18.97
C ALA A 206 -13.21 7.99 18.67
N VAL A 207 -12.73 9.08 18.09
CA VAL A 207 -13.53 10.15 17.50
C VAL A 207 -12.98 10.36 16.09
N LEU A 208 -13.87 10.47 15.11
CA LEU A 208 -13.54 10.79 13.73
C LEU A 208 -14.22 12.11 13.39
N GLU A 209 -13.53 12.95 12.62
CA GLU A 209 -13.99 14.29 12.26
C GLU A 209 -13.69 14.56 10.78
N THR A 210 -14.61 15.22 10.10
CA THR A 210 -14.44 15.68 8.72
C THR A 210 -14.60 17.19 8.68
N PHE A 211 -13.48 17.92 8.74
CA PHE A 211 -13.50 19.39 8.81
C PHE A 211 -14.00 20.07 7.53
N VAL A 212 -13.64 19.52 6.36
CA VAL A 212 -14.08 20.02 5.05
C VAL A 212 -14.96 18.95 4.42
N THR A 213 -16.27 19.20 4.39
CA THR A 213 -17.29 18.24 3.94
C THR A 213 -17.57 18.30 2.44
N GLU A 214 -17.11 19.34 1.75
CA GLU A 214 -17.32 19.54 0.31
C GLU A 214 -16.08 20.08 -0.39
N ARG A 215 -15.76 19.54 -1.57
CA ARG A 215 -14.58 19.91 -2.37
C ARG A 215 -14.89 19.99 -3.85
N PRO A 216 -14.12 20.76 -4.64
CA PRO A 216 -14.26 20.76 -6.09
C PRO A 216 -14.09 19.35 -6.68
N LEU A 217 -14.94 18.94 -7.61
CA LEU A 217 -14.78 17.71 -8.35
C LEU A 217 -13.52 17.78 -9.23
N PRO A 218 -12.78 16.67 -9.41
CA PRO A 218 -11.57 16.70 -10.22
C PRO A 218 -11.89 16.83 -11.71
N ALA A 219 -11.30 17.82 -12.37
CA ALA A 219 -11.27 17.89 -13.84
C ALA A 219 -10.23 16.92 -14.42
N SER A 220 -9.11 16.71 -13.70
CA SER A 220 -8.13 15.67 -13.98
C SER A 220 -7.44 15.21 -12.67
N SER A 221 -6.91 13.98 -12.63
CA SER A 221 -6.17 13.48 -11.46
C SER A 221 -5.00 12.56 -11.88
N SER A 222 -3.87 12.68 -11.16
CA SER A 222 -2.69 11.83 -11.32
C SER A 222 -1.95 11.68 -9.98
N GLY A 223 -1.88 10.46 -9.43
CA GLY A 223 -1.16 10.20 -8.18
C GLY A 223 -1.69 10.98 -6.97
N LEU A 224 -0.93 11.98 -6.53
CA LEU A 224 -1.26 12.89 -5.41
C LEU A 224 -1.70 14.29 -5.88
N SER A 225 -1.74 14.55 -7.19
CA SER A 225 -2.12 15.85 -7.75
C SER A 225 -3.39 15.76 -8.61
N GLY A 226 -4.05 16.90 -8.78
CA GLY A 226 -5.24 17.02 -9.63
C GLY A 226 -5.60 18.48 -9.88
N THR A 227 -6.44 18.71 -10.88
CA THR A 227 -6.99 20.03 -11.21
C THR A 227 -8.46 20.11 -10.79
N ALA A 228 -8.87 21.23 -10.19
CA ALA A 228 -10.24 21.47 -9.76
C ALA A 228 -11.16 21.77 -10.96
N GLY A 229 -12.36 21.20 -10.94
CA GLY A 229 -13.49 21.60 -11.76
C GLY A 229 -14.36 22.66 -11.07
N SER A 230 -15.43 23.09 -11.73
CA SER A 230 -16.35 24.12 -11.23
C SER A 230 -17.43 23.59 -10.29
N GLU A 231 -17.74 22.29 -10.34
CA GLU A 231 -18.72 21.64 -9.47
C GLU A 231 -18.07 21.16 -8.17
N ARG A 232 -18.83 21.11 -7.07
CA ARG A 232 -18.37 20.55 -5.78
C ARG A 232 -19.11 19.26 -5.46
N GLY A 233 -18.42 18.33 -4.79
CA GLY A 233 -18.97 17.07 -4.32
C GLY A 233 -18.71 16.88 -2.83
N GLN A 234 -19.53 16.05 -2.21
CA GLN A 234 -19.38 15.65 -0.82
C GLN A 234 -18.16 14.74 -0.65
N VAL A 235 -17.40 14.98 0.43
CA VAL A 235 -16.33 14.12 0.93
C VAL A 235 -16.91 12.90 1.62
#